data_AF-A0A0G3UX88-F1
#
_entry.id   AF-A0A0G3UX88-F1
#
_cell.length_a   1.000
_cell.length_b   1.000
_cell.length_c   1.000
_cell.angle_alpha   90.00
_cell.angle_beta   90.00
_cell.angle_gamma   90.00
#
_symmetry.space_group_name_H-M   'P 1'
#
loop_
_entity.id
_entity.type
_entity.pdbx_description
1 polymer ?
#
loop_
_entity_poly.entity_id
_entity_poly.type
_entity_poly.pdbx_seq_one_letter_code
_entity_poly.pdbx_strand_id
1 'polypeptide(L)' 'MPGWVSEGTRIRDPLNGRTGIVQFIGEFEDPKTRVVMQNAVFVRPEGGGVEWVVEDPSSLERD' A
#
# COMPACT_ATOMS: atom_id res chain seq x y z
N MET A 1 7.71 8.12 0.69
CA MET A 1 7.62 6.70 1.11
C MET A 1 8.61 6.42 2.23
N PRO A 2 8.21 5.75 3.31
CA PRO A 2 9.12 5.37 4.38
C PRO A 2 10.16 4.37 3.88
N GLY A 3 11.43 4.59 4.18
CA GLY A 3 12.53 3.76 3.67
C GLY A 3 12.56 2.31 4.19
N TRP A 4 11.62 1.93 5.07
CA TRP A 4 11.47 0.57 5.57
C TRP A 4 10.41 -0.25 4.84
N VAL A 5 9.59 0.38 3.98
CA VAL A 5 8.55 -0.31 3.22
C VAL A 5 9.16 -0.85 1.94
N SER A 6 9.15 -2.17 1.80
CA SER A 6 9.54 -2.89 0.58
C SER A 6 8.52 -3.99 0.27
N GLU A 7 8.60 -4.58 -0.92
CA GLU A 7 7.85 -5.81 -1.24
C GLU A 7 8.10 -6.90 -0.19
N GLY A 8 7.05 -7.66 0.15
CA GLY A 8 7.05 -8.65 1.23
C GLY A 8 6.94 -8.06 2.64
N THR A 9 7.00 -6.74 2.80
CA THR A 9 6.85 -6.10 4.12
C THR A 9 5.40 -6.17 4.58
N ARG A 10 5.19 -6.59 5.83
CA ARG A 10 3.89 -6.46 6.51
C ARG A 10 3.71 -5.02 6.98
N ILE A 11 2.57 -4.43 6.63
CA ILE A 11 2.22 -3.04 6.95
C ILE A 11 0.87 -2.98 7.65
N ARG A 12 0.70 -1.94 8.46
CA ARG A 12 -0.60 -1.50 8.95
C ARG A 12 -0.92 -0.13 8.35
N ASP A 13 -2.09 -0.03 7.73
CA ASP A 13 -2.67 1.21 7.21
C ASP A 13 -3.69 1.72 8.24
N PRO A 14 -3.32 2.70 9.09
CA PRO A 14 -4.21 3.22 10.12
C PRO A 14 -5.36 4.07 9.55
N LEU A 15 -5.23 4.61 8.33
CA LEU A 15 -6.27 5.43 7.71
C LEU A 15 -7.48 4.57 7.32
N ASN A 16 -7.22 3.36 6.84
CA ASN A 16 -8.24 2.41 6.44
C ASN A 16 -8.49 1.30 7.47
N GLY A 17 -7.69 1.23 8.54
CA GLY A 17 -7.78 0.21 9.58
C GLY A 17 -7.47 -1.20 9.06
N ARG A 18 -6.52 -1.34 8.12
CA ARG A 18 -6.21 -2.61 7.45
C ARG A 18 -4.77 -3.03 7.69
N THR A 19 -4.52 -4.34 7.71
CA THR A 19 -3.18 -4.93 7.77
C THR A 19 -2.99 -5.85 6.57
N GLY A 20 -1.80 -5.84 5.99
CA GLY A 20 -1.49 -6.66 4.84
C GLY A 20 -0.01 -6.70 4.49
N ILE A 21 0.31 -7.42 3.42
CA ILE A 21 1.66 -7.60 2.91
C ILE A 21 1.80 -6.86 1.60
N VAL A 22 2.83 -6.02 1.48
CA VAL A 22 3.16 -5.32 0.24
C VAL A 22 3.51 -6.34 -0.84
N GLN A 23 2.76 -6.33 -1.94
CA GLN A 23 2.99 -7.21 -3.09
C GLN A 23 3.87 -6.55 -4.15
N PHE A 24 3.69 -5.24 -4.36
CA PHE A 24 4.38 -4.50 -5.42
C PHE A 24 4.47 -3.01 -5.07
N ILE A 25 5.56 -2.37 -5.49
CA ILE A 25 5.75 -0.92 -5.40
C ILE A 25 6.13 -0.40 -6.79
N GLY A 26 5.33 0.51 -7.34
CA GLY A 26 5.64 1.07 -8.66
C GLY A 26 4.62 2.09 -9.15
N GLU A 27 4.65 2.33 -10.47
CA GLU A 27 3.77 3.30 -11.10
C GLU A 27 2.31 2.82 -11.13
N PHE A 28 1.40 3.69 -10.74
CA PHE A 28 -0.04 3.47 -10.79
C PHE A 28 -0.77 4.76 -11.14
N GLU A 29 -1.64 4.71 -12.14
CA GLU A 29 -2.59 5.78 -12.43
C GLU A 29 -3.90 5.50 -11.68
N ASP A 30 -4.29 6.40 -10.78
CA ASP A 30 -5.59 6.31 -10.13
C ASP A 30 -6.71 6.51 -11.18
N PRO A 31 -7.61 5.54 -11.37
CA PRO A 31 -8.62 5.60 -12.43
C PRO A 31 -9.70 6.67 -12.19
N LYS A 32 -9.88 7.13 -10.93
CA LYS A 32 -10.86 8.16 -10.56
C LYS A 32 -10.28 9.56 -10.74
N THR A 33 -9.04 9.76 -10.29
CA THR A 33 -8.41 11.09 -10.25
C THR A 33 -7.45 11.35 -11.42
N ARG A 34 -7.06 10.30 -12.16
CA ARG A 34 -6.03 10.33 -13.23
C ARG A 34 -4.66 10.79 -12.77
N VAL A 35 -4.42 10.76 -11.45
CA VAL A 35 -3.12 11.09 -10.88
C VAL A 35 -2.22 9.87 -11.02
N VAL A 36 -1.04 10.09 -11.62
CA VAL A 36 0.01 9.08 -11.71
C VAL A 36 0.87 9.13 -10.45
N MET A 37 0.88 8.04 -9.70
CA MET A 37 1.72 7.82 -8.53
C MET A 37 2.90 6.94 -8.90
N GLN A 38 4.13 7.45 -8.78
CA GLN A 38 5.33 6.66 -9.14
C GLN A 38 5.72 5.58 -8.13
N ASN A 39 5.24 5.69 -6.88
CA ASN A 39 5.59 4.77 -5.79
C ASN A 39 4.31 4.27 -5.09
N ALA A 40 3.29 3.89 -5.86
CA ALA A 40 2.08 3.32 -5.32
C ALA A 40 2.38 1.95 -4.69
N VAL A 41 1.80 1.71 -3.51
CA VAL A 41 2.04 0.51 -2.72
C VAL A 41 0.83 -0.40 -2.82
N PHE A 42 0.97 -1.53 -3.49
CA PHE A 42 -0.07 -2.53 -3.64
C PHE A 42 0.04 -3.55 -2.51
N VAL A 43 -1.06 -3.79 -1.81
CA VAL A 43 -1.08 -4.58 -0.58
C VAL A 43 -2.18 -5.64 -0.66
N ARG A 44 -1.85 -6.84 -0.18
CA ARG A 44 -2.79 -7.96 -0.04
C ARG A 44 -3.09 -8.24 1.42
N PRO A 45 -4.35 -8.48 1.82
CA PRO A 45 -4.67 -8.87 3.18
C PRO A 45 -4.15 -10.27 3.50
N GLU A 46 -3.67 -10.49 4.74
CA GLU A 46 -3.06 -11.76 5.15
C GLU A 46 -4.02 -12.94 5.21
N GLY A 47 -5.31 -12.68 5.47
CA GLY A 47 -6.36 -13.71 5.46
C GLY A 47 -6.89 -14.05 4.07
N GLY A 48 -6.29 -13.50 3.01
CA GLY A 48 -6.93 -13.43 1.71
C GLY A 48 -8.05 -12.36 1.67
N GLY A 49 -8.35 -11.87 0.48
CA GLY A 49 -9.32 -10.78 0.30
C GLY A 49 -8.94 -9.88 -0.87
N VAL A 50 -9.58 -8.72 -0.92
CA VAL A 50 -9.40 -7.75 -2.01
C VAL A 50 -8.11 -6.95 -1.76
N GLU A 51 -7.23 -6.96 -2.75
CA GLU A 51 -6.03 -6.14 -2.78
C GLU A 51 -6.38 -4.65 -2.84
N TRP A 52 -5.54 -3.81 -2.26
CA TRP A 52 -5.73 -2.36 -2.30
C TRP A 52 -4.42 -1.62 -2.54
N VAL A 53 -4.54 -0.40 -3.03
CA VAL A 53 -3.43 0.55 -3.14
C VAL A 53 -3.48 1.46 -1.92
N VAL A 54 -2.33 1.64 -1.25
CA VAL A 54 -2.22 2.57 -0.11
C VAL A 54 -2.31 4.01 -0.61
N GLU A 55 -3.24 4.77 -0.04
CA GLU A 55 -3.49 6.17 -0.42
C GLU A 55 -2.39 7.12 0.06
N ASP A 56 -1.91 6.92 1.29
CA ASP A 56 -0.76 7.65 1.83
C ASP A 56 0.28 6.69 2.45
N PRO A 57 1.31 6.31 1.68
CA PRO A 57 2.38 5.45 2.17
C PRO A 57 3.16 6.04 3.35
N SER A 58 3.12 7.35 3.58
CA SER A 58 3.86 8.01 4.67
C SER A 58 3.20 7.80 6.02
N SER A 59 1.91 7.46 6.03
CA SER A 59 1.11 7.19 7.23
C SER A 59 1.15 5.72 7.67
N LEU A 60 1.89 4.86 6.95
CA LEU A 60 1.99 3.45 7.28
C LEU A 60 2.74 3.21 8.59
N GLU A 61 2.28 2.22 9.35
CA GLU A 61 2.90 1.75 10.58
C GLU A 61 3.50 0.35 10.38
N ARG A 62 4.54 0.05 11.17
CA ARG A 62 5.08 -1.31 11.28
C ARG A 62 4.15 -2.13 12.17
N ASP A 63 3.80 -3.33 11.69
CA ASP A 63 3.11 -4.36 12.47
C ASP A 63 4.11 -5.41 12.98
#